data_AF-A0A7Y4WYJ5-F1
#
_entry.id   AF-A0A7Y4WYJ5-F1
#
_cell.length_a   1.000
_cell.length_b   1.000
_cell.length_c   1.000
_cell.angle_alpha   90.00
_cell.angle_beta   90.00
_cell.angle_gamma   90.00
#
_symmetry.space_group_name_H-M   'P 1'
#
loop_
_entity.id
_entity.type
_entity.pdbx_description
1 polymer ?
#
loop_
_entity_poly.entity_id
_entity_poly.type
_entity_poly.pdbx_seq_one_letter_code
_entity_poly.pdbx_strand_id
1 'polypeptide(L)'
;MSTYSARITWKSDSPETFTKNRYSRGHTWEFDGGSSVAASSSPQVVPRYSVEAAVDPEEALVASASSCHMLTFLYLAARDGFNVASYEDNAVGEMAKTAGGKEWIAKITLSPRIEWLGDAIPTAERLASLHHDAHEMCYIANSIKSEIVISS
;
A
#
# COMPACT_ATOMS: atom_id res chain seq x y z
N MET A 1 4.30 23.12 -5.87
CA MET A 1 3.91 21.78 -6.36
C MET A 1 5.03 20.84 -5.96
N SER A 2 4.70 19.79 -5.21
CA SER A 2 5.68 18.78 -4.80
C SER A 2 5.77 17.70 -5.88
N THR A 3 6.97 17.19 -6.12
CA THR A 3 7.22 16.10 -7.08
C THR A 3 7.81 14.92 -6.32
N TYR A 4 7.27 13.73 -6.58
CA TYR A 4 7.76 12.47 -6.01
C TYR A 4 8.31 11.61 -7.15
N SER A 5 9.49 11.01 -6.96
CA SER A 5 10.17 10.23 -8.00
C SER A 5 10.64 8.88 -7.48
N ALA A 6 10.63 7.88 -8.35
CA ALA A 6 11.22 6.57 -8.13
C ALA A 6 12.03 6.17 -9.37
N ARG A 7 13.25 5.67 -9.16
CA ARG A 7 14.06 5.07 -10.22
C ARG A 7 13.91 3.56 -10.16
N ILE A 8 13.53 2.96 -11.28
CA ILE A 8 13.29 1.51 -11.40
C ILE A 8 14.38 0.93 -12.29
N THR A 9 15.15 -0.04 -11.77
CA THR A 9 16.26 -0.65 -12.51
C THR A 9 16.09 -2.17 -12.55
N TRP A 10 15.90 -2.71 -13.75
CA TRP A 10 15.98 -4.14 -14.06
C TRP A 10 17.15 -4.39 -15.01
N LYS A 11 17.84 -5.51 -14.85
CA LYS A 11 18.95 -5.91 -15.71
C LYS A 11 18.77 -7.35 -16.16
N SER A 12 18.97 -7.60 -17.45
CA SER A 12 18.94 -8.95 -18.01
C SER A 12 20.21 -9.72 -17.63
N ASP A 13 20.04 -10.98 -17.22
CA ASP A 13 21.15 -11.89 -16.97
C ASP A 13 21.66 -12.55 -18.26
N SER A 14 20.78 -12.76 -19.25
CA SER A 14 21.12 -13.40 -20.53
C SER A 14 20.10 -13.11 -21.63
N PRO A 15 20.51 -12.85 -22.88
CA PRO A 15 19.60 -12.77 -24.03
C PRO A 15 18.80 -14.06 -24.26
N GLU A 16 19.38 -15.22 -23.91
CA GLU A 16 18.77 -16.53 -24.12
C GLU A 16 17.64 -16.84 -23.13
N THR A 17 17.65 -16.22 -21.95
CA THR A 17 16.56 -16.35 -20.98
C THR A 17 15.46 -15.33 -21.27
N PHE A 18 15.84 -14.11 -21.65
CA PHE A 18 14.90 -13.02 -21.94
C PHE A 18 13.88 -13.39 -23.03
N THR A 19 14.36 -13.75 -24.22
CA THR A 19 13.50 -14.06 -25.39
C THR A 19 12.64 -15.32 -25.18
N LYS A 20 13.02 -16.19 -24.25
CA LYS A 20 12.27 -17.39 -23.87
C LYS A 20 11.34 -17.17 -22.68
N ASN A 21 11.22 -15.94 -22.19
CA ASN A 21 10.41 -15.57 -21.02
C ASN A 21 10.87 -16.20 -19.69
N ARG A 22 12.14 -16.60 -19.60
CA ARG A 22 12.75 -17.31 -18.45
C ARG A 22 13.68 -16.43 -17.61
N TYR A 23 13.58 -15.12 -17.75
CA TYR A 23 14.40 -14.15 -17.02
C TYR A 23 13.82 -13.87 -15.64
N SER A 24 14.68 -13.55 -14.66
CA SER A 24 14.25 -13.11 -13.33
C SER A 24 13.45 -11.81 -13.40
N ARG A 25 12.38 -11.70 -12.62
CA ARG A 25 11.64 -10.44 -12.43
C ARG A 25 12.21 -9.58 -11.32
N GLY A 26 13.25 -10.05 -10.62
CA GLY A 26 13.95 -9.28 -9.61
C GLY A 26 14.51 -7.98 -10.18
N HIS A 27 14.24 -6.88 -9.50
CA HIS A 27 14.68 -5.53 -9.85
C HIS A 27 14.75 -4.66 -8.59
N THR A 28 15.10 -3.39 -8.75
CA THR A 28 15.28 -2.46 -7.61
C THR A 28 14.50 -1.17 -7.84
N TRP A 29 13.89 -0.66 -6.76
CA TRP A 29 13.32 0.68 -6.66
C TRP A 29 14.22 1.55 -5.82
N GLU A 30 14.57 2.73 -6.31
CA GLU A 30 15.37 3.71 -5.59
C GLU A 30 14.61 5.03 -5.48
N PHE A 31 14.63 5.61 -4.28
CA PHE A 31 13.93 6.84 -3.96
C PHE A 31 14.92 8.00 -3.72
N ASP A 32 14.44 9.23 -3.82
CA ASP A 32 15.22 10.46 -3.71
C ASP A 32 16.02 10.59 -2.40
N GLY A 33 15.50 10.06 -1.29
CA GLY A 33 16.19 9.99 0.00
C GLY A 33 17.29 8.92 0.10
N GLY A 34 17.60 8.20 -0.98
CA GLY A 34 18.63 7.15 -1.02
C GLY A 34 18.16 5.76 -0.56
N SER A 35 16.87 5.61 -0.23
CA SER A 35 16.29 4.29 0.10
C SER A 35 16.23 3.41 -1.14
N SER A 36 16.51 2.12 -0.95
CA SER A 36 16.49 1.11 -2.00
C SER A 36 15.67 -0.09 -1.55
N VAL A 37 14.75 -0.54 -2.41
CA VAL A 37 13.82 -1.65 -2.15
C VAL A 37 14.01 -2.71 -3.23
N ALA A 38 14.22 -3.95 -2.80
CA ALA A 38 14.19 -5.09 -3.70
C ALA A 38 12.75 -5.35 -4.13
N ALA A 39 12.52 -5.47 -5.44
CA ALA A 39 11.21 -5.64 -6.02
C ALA A 39 11.14 -6.81 -7.02
N SER A 40 9.94 -7.33 -7.22
CA SER A 40 9.68 -8.37 -8.23
C SER A 40 8.27 -8.27 -8.79
N SER A 41 7.88 -9.23 -9.63
CA SER A 41 6.48 -9.50 -9.91
C SER A 41 5.88 -10.38 -8.82
N SER A 42 4.57 -10.28 -8.57
CA SER A 42 3.90 -11.18 -7.65
C SER A 42 4.07 -12.66 -8.06
N PRO A 43 4.38 -13.57 -7.12
CA PRO A 43 4.38 -15.02 -7.37
C PRO A 43 3.01 -15.55 -7.83
N GLN A 44 1.91 -14.85 -7.51
CA GLN A 44 0.57 -15.22 -7.98
C GLN A 44 0.41 -14.99 -9.49
N VAL A 45 1.12 -14.00 -10.04
CA VAL A 45 1.08 -13.64 -11.47
C VAL A 45 2.19 -14.35 -12.25
N VAL A 46 3.41 -14.44 -11.68
CA VAL A 46 4.57 -15.09 -12.30
C VAL A 46 5.23 -16.09 -11.33
N PRO A 47 4.76 -17.35 -11.26
CA PRO A 47 5.18 -18.28 -10.19
C PRO A 47 6.64 -18.72 -10.19
N ARG A 48 7.30 -18.80 -11.36
CA ARG A 48 8.62 -19.45 -11.48
C ARG A 48 9.81 -18.49 -11.48
N TYR A 49 9.58 -17.23 -11.82
CA TYR A 49 10.63 -16.24 -12.06
C TYR A 49 10.46 -14.97 -11.23
N SER A 50 9.48 -14.94 -10.34
CA SER A 50 9.39 -13.97 -9.26
C SER A 50 10.47 -14.22 -8.21
N VAL A 51 10.74 -13.20 -7.41
CA VAL A 51 11.56 -13.29 -6.20
C VAL A 51 10.61 -13.06 -5.03
N GLU A 52 10.20 -14.13 -4.36
CA GLU A 52 9.15 -14.12 -3.33
C GLU A 52 9.46 -13.18 -2.15
N ALA A 53 10.73 -13.02 -1.78
CA ALA A 53 11.14 -12.13 -0.69
C ALA A 53 11.16 -10.63 -1.05
N ALA A 54 10.88 -10.28 -2.31
CA ALA A 54 10.92 -8.91 -2.81
C ALA A 54 9.50 -8.36 -2.98
N VAL A 55 9.33 -7.06 -2.72
CA VAL A 55 8.02 -6.39 -2.82
C VAL A 55 7.49 -6.47 -4.24
N ASP A 56 6.22 -6.83 -4.40
CA ASP A 56 5.52 -6.71 -5.68
C ASP A 56 4.70 -5.41 -5.78
N PRO A 57 4.35 -4.94 -7.01
CA PRO A 57 3.59 -3.71 -7.19
C PRO A 57 2.21 -3.74 -6.56
N GLU A 58 1.57 -4.91 -6.52
CA GLU A 58 0.24 -5.07 -5.93
C GLU A 58 0.28 -4.86 -4.41
N GLU A 59 1.22 -5.51 -3.73
CA GLU A 59 1.50 -5.32 -2.30
C GLU A 59 1.90 -3.87 -1.99
N ALA A 60 2.77 -3.27 -2.81
CA ALA A 60 3.19 -1.89 -2.62
C ALA A 60 2.03 -0.89 -2.74
N LEU A 61 1.06 -1.14 -3.62
CA LEU A 61 -0.13 -0.30 -3.74
C LEU A 61 -0.99 -0.38 -2.46
N VAL A 62 -1.23 -1.60 -1.96
CA VAL A 62 -1.98 -1.82 -0.72
C VAL A 62 -1.28 -1.15 0.46
N ALA A 63 0.03 -1.33 0.59
CA ALA A 63 0.84 -0.70 1.63
C ALA A 63 0.80 0.83 1.54
N SER A 64 0.90 1.40 0.33
CA SER A 64 0.83 2.85 0.11
C SER A 64 -0.53 3.43 0.50
N ALA A 65 -1.63 2.73 0.19
CA ALA A 65 -2.97 3.15 0.56
C ALA A 65 -3.18 3.13 2.09
N SER A 66 -2.81 2.01 2.74
CA SER A 66 -2.87 1.86 4.20
C SER A 66 -2.03 2.92 4.91
N SER A 67 -0.77 3.10 4.48
CA SER A 67 0.14 4.08 5.09
C SER A 67 -0.35 5.52 4.93
N CYS A 68 -0.89 5.90 3.76
CA CYS A 68 -1.48 7.22 3.56
C CYS A 68 -2.65 7.49 4.50
N HIS A 69 -3.57 6.52 4.66
CA HIS A 69 -4.69 6.65 5.58
C HIS A 69 -4.21 6.75 7.04
N MET A 70 -3.29 5.87 7.45
CA MET A 70 -2.68 5.89 8.78
C MET A 70 -2.07 7.26 9.11
N LEU A 71 -1.27 7.84 8.22
CA LEU A 71 -0.60 9.12 8.46
C LEU A 71 -1.61 10.25 8.66
N THR A 72 -2.67 10.28 7.87
CA THR A 72 -3.75 11.25 8.04
C THR A 72 -4.53 11.01 9.33
N PHE A 73 -4.82 9.75 9.67
CA PHE A 73 -5.49 9.39 10.91
C PHE A 73 -4.68 9.84 12.14
N LEU A 74 -3.38 9.55 12.18
CA LEU A 74 -2.49 9.95 13.27
C LEU A 74 -2.44 11.46 13.43
N TYR A 75 -2.40 12.21 12.31
CA TYR A 75 -2.49 13.67 12.33
C TYR A 75 -3.79 14.17 12.96
N LEU A 76 -4.94 13.61 12.56
CA LEU A 76 -6.25 14.02 13.08
C LEU A 76 -6.42 13.64 14.56
N ALA A 77 -6.00 12.44 14.96
CA ALA A 77 -6.04 11.98 16.34
C ALA A 77 -5.21 12.90 17.26
N ALA A 78 -3.98 13.23 16.84
CA ALA A 78 -3.11 14.14 17.58
C ALA A 78 -3.69 15.56 17.68
N ARG A 79 -4.26 16.08 16.58
CA ARG A 79 -4.93 17.40 16.56
C ARG A 79 -6.09 17.46 17.56
N ASP A 80 -6.80 16.36 17.72
CA ASP A 80 -7.96 16.26 18.61
C ASP A 80 -7.59 15.90 20.06
N GLY A 81 -6.30 15.76 20.36
CA GLY A 81 -5.78 15.50 21.70
C GLY A 81 -5.79 14.02 22.11
N PHE A 82 -6.02 13.09 21.19
CA PHE A 82 -5.89 11.66 21.46
C PHE A 82 -4.45 11.20 21.27
N ASN A 83 -3.94 10.40 22.21
CA ASN A 83 -2.57 9.93 22.19
C ASN A 83 -2.52 8.46 21.75
N VAL A 84 -2.06 8.22 20.51
CA VAL A 84 -1.95 6.87 19.94
C VAL A 84 -0.65 6.21 20.42
N ALA A 85 -0.76 5.04 21.03
CA ALA A 85 0.38 4.19 21.42
C ALA A 85 0.93 3.42 20.21
N SER A 86 0.04 2.79 19.47
CA SER A 86 0.36 1.94 18.32
C SER A 86 -0.79 1.97 17.32
N TYR A 87 -0.42 1.79 16.04
CA TYR A 87 -1.35 1.60 14.94
C TYR A 87 -0.81 0.43 14.12
N GLU A 88 -1.58 -0.63 13.99
CA GLU A 88 -1.27 -1.76 13.14
C GLU A 88 -2.42 -1.97 12.16
N ASP A 89 -2.11 -2.15 10.88
CA ASP A 89 -3.11 -2.42 9.85
C ASP A 89 -2.70 -3.63 9.01
N ASN A 90 -3.56 -4.65 9.04
CA ASN A 90 -3.44 -5.84 8.21
C ASN A 90 -4.26 -5.65 6.93
N ALA A 91 -3.79 -4.73 6.07
CA ALA A 91 -4.49 -4.36 4.85
C ALA A 91 -4.47 -5.46 3.77
N VAL A 92 -5.58 -5.63 3.06
CA VAL A 92 -5.72 -6.65 2.00
C VAL A 92 -6.23 -6.03 0.71
N GLY A 93 -5.52 -6.28 -0.40
CA GLY A 93 -5.96 -5.94 -1.75
C GLY A 93 -6.58 -7.14 -2.47
N GLU A 94 -7.69 -6.91 -3.16
CA GLU A 94 -8.41 -7.94 -3.91
C GLU A 94 -8.44 -7.61 -5.41
N MET A 95 -7.99 -8.55 -6.23
CA MET A 95 -8.03 -8.46 -7.69
C MET A 95 -9.42 -8.80 -8.23
N ALA A 96 -9.89 -8.07 -9.24
CA ALA A 96 -11.10 -8.42 -9.98
C ALA A 96 -10.90 -8.26 -11.49
N LYS A 97 -11.85 -8.79 -12.26
CA LYS A 97 -11.92 -8.63 -13.71
C LYS A 97 -13.05 -7.67 -14.08
N THR A 98 -12.74 -6.71 -14.94
CA THR A 98 -13.77 -5.91 -15.62
C THR A 98 -14.56 -6.77 -16.62
N ALA A 99 -15.71 -6.29 -17.09
CA ALA A 99 -16.47 -6.96 -18.15
C ALA A 99 -15.67 -7.19 -19.45
N GLY A 100 -14.66 -6.34 -19.72
CA GLY A 100 -13.72 -6.49 -20.83
C GLY A 100 -12.50 -7.38 -20.54
N GLY A 101 -12.48 -8.11 -19.42
CA GLY A 101 -11.42 -9.06 -19.05
C GLY A 101 -10.16 -8.44 -18.45
N LYS A 102 -10.08 -7.11 -18.32
CA LYS A 102 -8.93 -6.45 -17.67
C LYS A 102 -8.92 -6.72 -16.17
N GLU A 103 -7.77 -7.17 -15.65
CA GLU A 103 -7.51 -7.37 -14.22
C GLU A 103 -7.02 -6.08 -13.56
N TRP A 104 -7.41 -5.85 -12.32
CA TRP A 104 -7.04 -4.69 -11.50
C TRP A 104 -7.33 -4.96 -10.02
N ILE A 105 -6.64 -4.25 -9.12
CA ILE A 105 -6.97 -4.25 -7.69
C ILE A 105 -8.27 -3.48 -7.53
N ALA A 106 -9.38 -4.18 -7.32
CA ALA A 106 -10.70 -3.58 -7.28
C ALA A 106 -11.06 -3.04 -5.90
N LYS A 107 -10.56 -3.70 -4.85
CA LYS A 107 -10.85 -3.34 -3.46
C LYS A 107 -9.61 -3.45 -2.60
N ILE A 108 -9.46 -2.53 -1.65
CA ILE A 108 -8.47 -2.57 -0.58
C ILE A 108 -9.23 -2.44 0.74
N THR A 109 -9.09 -3.43 1.63
CA THR A 109 -9.69 -3.39 2.96
C THR A 109 -8.61 -3.08 3.98
N LEU A 110 -8.77 -1.98 4.73
CA LEU A 110 -7.92 -1.58 5.85
C LEU A 110 -8.56 -2.07 7.16
N SER A 111 -7.78 -2.71 8.01
CA SER A 111 -8.21 -3.25 9.31
C SER A 111 -7.35 -2.69 10.45
N PRO A 112 -7.44 -1.38 10.73
CA PRO A 112 -6.60 -0.73 11.72
C PRO A 112 -6.94 -1.17 13.14
N ARG A 113 -5.90 -1.52 13.90
CA ARG A 113 -5.94 -1.77 15.34
C ARG A 113 -5.13 -0.69 16.03
N ILE A 114 -5.79 0.06 16.91
CA ILE A 114 -5.20 1.23 17.55
C ILE A 114 -5.20 1.01 19.06
N GLU A 115 -4.02 1.15 19.65
CA GLU A 115 -3.86 1.23 21.10
C GLU A 115 -3.67 2.69 21.49
N TRP A 116 -4.22 3.09 22.64
CA TRP A 116 -4.21 4.47 23.13
C TRP A 116 -3.37 4.58 24.40
N LEU A 117 -2.76 5.75 24.60
CA LEU A 117 -2.06 6.12 25.83
C LEU A 117 -2.88 7.12 26.64
N GLY A 118 -2.89 6.96 27.96
CA GLY A 118 -3.59 7.85 28.88
C GLY A 118 -5.11 7.64 28.91
N ASP A 119 -5.81 8.59 29.54
CA ASP A 119 -7.24 8.43 29.86
C ASP A 119 -8.17 8.98 28.75
N ALA A 120 -7.64 9.78 27.83
CA ALA A 120 -8.40 10.34 26.72
C ALA A 120 -8.49 9.32 25.58
N ILE A 121 -9.55 8.50 25.60
CA ILE A 121 -9.87 7.50 24.57
C ILE A 121 -11.09 7.98 23.79
N PRO A 122 -11.08 7.95 22.44
CA PRO A 122 -12.25 8.36 21.65
C PRO A 122 -13.43 7.41 21.88
N THR A 123 -14.65 7.94 21.81
CA THR A 123 -15.84 7.08 21.68
C THR A 123 -15.84 6.37 20.32
N ALA A 124 -16.65 5.33 20.18
CA ALA A 124 -16.78 4.61 18.91
C ALA A 124 -17.19 5.53 17.75
N GLU A 125 -18.12 6.46 18.00
CA GLU A 125 -18.56 7.44 17.00
C GLU A 125 -17.42 8.39 16.62
N ARG A 126 -16.61 8.83 17.60
CA ARG A 126 -15.49 9.71 17.30
C ARG A 126 -14.39 8.98 16.52
N LEU A 127 -14.10 7.74 16.87
CA LEU A 127 -13.15 6.90 16.15
C LEU A 127 -13.58 6.68 14.69
N ALA A 128 -14.86 6.36 14.47
CA ALA A 128 -15.41 6.20 13.13
C ALA A 128 -15.30 7.50 12.32
N SER A 129 -15.60 8.66 12.93
CA SER A 129 -15.43 9.97 12.29
C SER A 129 -13.97 10.26 11.94
N LEU A 130 -13.00 9.92 12.80
CA LEU A 130 -11.58 10.10 12.49
C LEU A 130 -11.14 9.25 11.29
N HIS A 131 -11.58 7.99 11.21
CA HIS A 131 -11.27 7.13 10.07
C HIS A 131 -11.92 7.61 8.77
N HIS A 132 -13.15 8.12 8.84
CA HIS A 132 -13.84 8.71 7.69
C HIS A 132 -13.11 9.96 7.19
N ASP A 133 -12.83 10.91 8.08
CA ASP A 133 -12.10 12.13 7.74
C ASP A 133 -10.71 11.81 7.17
N ALA A 134 -10.02 10.80 7.73
CA ALA A 134 -8.73 10.34 7.23
C ALA A 134 -8.80 9.74 5.82
N HIS A 135 -9.89 9.05 5.50
CA HIS A 135 -10.12 8.51 4.17
C HIS A 135 -10.33 9.61 3.14
N GLU A 136 -11.21 10.58 3.42
CA GLU A 136 -11.48 11.73 2.53
C GLU A 136 -10.22 12.56 2.26
N MET A 137 -9.35 12.70 3.26
CA MET A 137 -8.10 13.46 3.17
C MET A 137 -6.92 12.66 2.60
N CYS A 138 -7.03 11.34 2.41
CA CYS A 138 -5.90 10.54 1.93
C CYS A 138 -5.65 10.75 0.43
N TYR A 139 -4.46 11.25 0.09
CA TYR A 139 -4.07 11.49 -1.30
C TYR A 139 -4.08 10.23 -2.17
N ILE A 140 -3.68 9.08 -1.63
CA ILE A 140 -3.67 7.81 -2.39
C ILE A 140 -5.09 7.33 -2.68
N ALA A 141 -5.99 7.39 -1.68
CA ALA A 141 -7.40 7.08 -1.86
C ALA A 141 -8.04 7.95 -2.96
N ASN A 142 -7.72 9.26 -2.95
CA ASN A 142 -8.17 10.21 -3.96
C ASN A 142 -7.51 10.06 -5.34
N SER A 143 -6.49 9.21 -5.48
CA SER A 143 -5.71 9.07 -6.71
C SER A 143 -5.98 7.77 -7.47
N ILE A 144 -6.64 6.79 -6.85
CA ILE A 144 -6.84 5.46 -7.42
C ILE A 144 -8.31 5.14 -7.62
N LYS A 145 -8.59 4.20 -8.53
CA LYS A 145 -9.96 3.74 -8.81
C LYS A 145 -10.46 2.72 -7.78
N SER A 146 -9.55 2.03 -7.10
CA SER A 146 -9.88 0.94 -6.17
C SER A 146 -10.80 1.45 -5.07
N GLU A 147 -11.82 0.66 -4.73
CA GLU A 147 -12.63 0.91 -3.53
C GLU A 147 -11.75 0.68 -2.30
N ILE A 148 -11.69 1.63 -1.37
CA ILE A 148 -10.99 1.44 -0.10
C ILE A 148 -12.02 1.43 1.03
N VAL A 149 -12.04 0.34 1.80
CA VAL A 149 -12.96 0.14 2.91
C VAL A 149 -12.18 0.04 4.21
N ILE A 150 -12.65 0.71 5.26
CA ILE A 150 -12.08 0.62 6.60
C ILE A 150 -12.98 -0.25 7.46
N SER A 151 -12.45 -1.40 7.93
CA SER A 151 -13.06 -2.27 8.91
C SER A 151 -12.35 -2.08 10.26
N SER A 152 -12.68 -0.97 10.93
CA SER A 152 -12.21 -0.60 12.28
C SER A 152 -13.27 -0.88 13.33
#